data_AF-A0A1L9VFG8-F1
#
_entry.id   AF-A0A1L9VFG8-F1
#
_cell.length_a   1.000
_cell.length_b   1.000
_cell.length_c   1.000
_cell.angle_alpha   90.00
_cell.angle_beta   90.00
_cell.angle_gamma   90.00
#
_symmetry.space_group_name_H-M   'P 1'
#
loop_
_entity.id
_entity.type
_entity.pdbx_description
1 polymer ?
#
loop_
_entity_poly.entity_id
_entity_poly.type
_entity_poly.pdbx_seq_one_letter_code
_entity_poly.pdbx_strand_id
1 'polypeptide(L)'
;MYDPPYMFFDAFGHRFSDGTDPKLQSFKTLNDAPKDLLPSLTANVSGPDPLLAWLDNNDASLITDLFLFLLPFRPQTAQQWCPLFDRLSREETNIQTLRIYFDADGPWGTKPPWDIEDPMHYGMGQSVVFIRGVARLKVHKSLEIEGFYAVHWPAYLEERIGLKPVVKEYAYGSYNARALRDYQDETVRLNPWTQTKDTRPFLDLDPWS
;
A
#
# COMPACT_ATOMS: atom_id res chain seq x y z
N MET A 1 -18.19 -21.41 -9.22
CA MET A 1 -18.43 -20.13 -8.54
C MET A 1 -17.17 -19.33 -8.72
N TYR A 2 -17.26 -18.11 -9.25
CA TYR A 2 -16.08 -17.26 -9.44
C TYR A 2 -15.68 -16.63 -8.11
N ASP A 3 -14.40 -16.31 -7.97
CA ASP A 3 -13.91 -15.58 -6.81
C ASP A 3 -14.44 -14.13 -6.83
N PRO A 4 -14.55 -13.47 -5.66
CA PRO A 4 -14.85 -12.05 -5.60
C PRO A 4 -13.89 -11.25 -6.51
N PRO A 5 -14.39 -10.25 -7.27
CA PRO A 5 -13.57 -9.48 -8.19
C PRO A 5 -12.35 -8.85 -7.50
N TYR A 6 -11.20 -9.07 -8.12
CA TYR A 6 -9.91 -8.58 -7.65
C TYR A 6 -9.18 -7.96 -8.84
N MET A 7 -8.75 -6.71 -8.70
CA MET A 7 -8.04 -5.97 -9.73
C MET A 7 -6.65 -5.57 -9.25
N PHE A 8 -5.68 -5.72 -10.14
CA PHE A 8 -4.32 -5.22 -9.97
C PHE A 8 -4.19 -3.87 -10.67
N PHE A 9 -3.54 -2.91 -10.01
CA PHE A 9 -3.20 -1.59 -10.50
C PHE A 9 -1.70 -1.40 -10.33
N ASP A 10 -0.96 -1.48 -11.43
CA ASP A 10 0.51 -1.44 -11.44
C ASP A 10 1.03 -0.63 -12.64
N ALA A 11 2.35 -0.50 -12.80
CA ALA A 11 2.94 0.32 -13.86
C ALA A 11 2.53 -0.07 -15.31
N PHE A 12 1.93 -1.24 -15.51
CA PHE A 12 1.41 -1.70 -16.80
C PHE A 12 -0.08 -1.41 -17.01
N GLY A 13 -0.74 -0.72 -16.07
CA GLY A 13 -2.15 -0.38 -16.12
C GLY A 13 -2.96 -1.15 -15.08
N HIS A 14 -4.12 -1.64 -15.48
CA HIS A 14 -4.97 -2.44 -14.60
C HIS A 14 -5.47 -3.72 -15.27
N ARG A 15 -5.69 -4.76 -14.48
CA ARG A 15 -6.25 -6.04 -14.95
C ARG A 15 -7.00 -6.74 -13.82
N PHE A 16 -7.96 -7.59 -14.19
CA PHE A 16 -8.55 -8.54 -13.25
C PHE A 16 -7.59 -9.68 -12.93
N SER A 17 -7.76 -10.26 -11.74
CA SER A 17 -7.12 -11.52 -11.37
C SER A 17 -7.70 -12.70 -12.14
N ASP A 18 -6.88 -13.74 -12.31
CA ASP A 18 -7.34 -15.03 -12.83
C ASP A 18 -8.49 -15.57 -11.98
N GLY A 19 -9.52 -16.10 -12.63
CA GLY A 19 -10.72 -16.62 -11.93
C GLY A 19 -11.82 -15.59 -11.68
N THR A 20 -11.63 -14.32 -12.05
CA THR A 20 -12.72 -13.33 -12.08
C THR A 20 -13.74 -13.68 -13.17
N ASP A 21 -15.04 -13.46 -12.91
CA ASP A 21 -16.09 -13.68 -13.91
C ASP A 21 -15.80 -12.89 -15.21
N PRO A 22 -15.68 -13.56 -16.38
CA PRO A 22 -15.33 -12.90 -17.63
C PRO A 22 -16.36 -11.87 -18.10
N LYS A 23 -17.61 -11.93 -17.61
CA LYS A 23 -18.62 -10.91 -17.94
C LYS A 23 -18.20 -9.53 -17.46
N LEU A 24 -17.51 -9.41 -16.32
CA LEU A 24 -17.02 -8.13 -15.81
C LEU A 24 -16.03 -7.46 -16.77
N GLN A 25 -15.30 -8.25 -17.55
CA GLN A 25 -14.33 -7.74 -18.52
C GLN A 25 -15.00 -7.12 -19.76
N SER A 26 -16.28 -7.43 -20.01
CA SER A 26 -17.04 -6.86 -21.13
C SER A 26 -17.60 -5.47 -20.85
N PHE A 27 -17.60 -5.05 -19.58
CA PHE A 27 -18.08 -3.73 -19.19
C PHE A 27 -17.03 -2.68 -19.50
N LYS A 28 -17.47 -1.57 -20.10
CA LYS A 28 -16.63 -0.38 -20.31
C LYS A 28 -16.32 0.33 -18.99
N THR A 29 -17.29 0.33 -18.07
CA THR A 29 -17.19 0.84 -16.71
C THR A 29 -17.92 -0.13 -15.78
N LEU A 30 -17.46 -0.27 -14.55
CA LEU A 30 -18.07 -1.15 -13.56
C LEU A 30 -19.24 -0.50 -12.79
N ASN A 31 -19.53 0.78 -13.05
CA ASN A 31 -20.61 1.52 -12.38
C ASN A 31 -21.98 0.87 -12.55
N ASP A 32 -22.23 0.27 -13.72
CA ASP A 32 -23.49 -0.40 -14.05
C ASP A 32 -23.41 -1.92 -13.88
N ALA A 33 -22.32 -2.44 -13.31
CA ALA A 33 -22.16 -3.87 -13.10
C ALA A 33 -23.22 -4.36 -12.08
N PRO A 34 -23.98 -5.42 -12.42
CA PRO A 34 -24.93 -6.02 -11.50
C PRO A 34 -24.26 -6.43 -10.18
N LYS A 35 -24.94 -6.21 -9.05
CA LYS A 35 -24.42 -6.49 -7.71
C LYS A 35 -24.09 -7.98 -7.49
N ASP A 36 -24.75 -8.88 -8.19
CA ASP A 36 -24.45 -10.31 -8.17
C ASP A 36 -23.11 -10.65 -8.86
N LEU A 37 -22.68 -9.83 -9.83
CA LEU A 37 -21.37 -9.94 -10.47
C LEU A 37 -20.29 -9.18 -9.72
N LEU A 38 -20.64 -8.04 -9.10
CA LEU A 38 -19.73 -7.19 -8.33
C LEU A 38 -20.23 -6.99 -6.89
N PRO A 39 -20.25 -8.05 -6.06
CA PRO A 39 -20.68 -7.93 -4.66
C PRO A 39 -19.68 -7.16 -3.79
N SER A 40 -18.42 -7.15 -4.21
CA SER A 40 -17.26 -6.48 -3.61
C SER A 40 -16.18 -6.32 -4.66
N LEU A 41 -15.25 -5.39 -4.46
CA LEU A 41 -14.08 -5.22 -5.32
C LEU A 41 -12.84 -4.98 -4.47
N THR A 42 -11.85 -5.86 -4.65
CA THR A 42 -10.50 -5.62 -4.15
C THR A 42 -9.67 -4.89 -5.19
N ALA A 43 -9.13 -3.73 -4.82
CA ALA A 43 -8.13 -3.01 -5.60
C ALA A 43 -6.75 -3.22 -4.96
N ASN A 44 -5.89 -4.03 -5.61
CA ASN A 44 -4.48 -4.16 -5.27
C ASN A 44 -3.67 -3.14 -6.06
N VAL A 45 -3.06 -2.20 -5.35
CA VAL A 45 -2.43 -1.02 -5.90
C VAL A 45 -0.95 -1.03 -5.55
N SER A 46 -0.11 -1.25 -6.55
CA SER A 46 1.34 -1.09 -6.46
C SER A 46 1.83 0.18 -7.16
N GLY A 47 0.92 0.96 -7.74
CA GLY A 47 1.18 2.30 -8.24
C GLY A 47 -0.07 3.16 -8.28
N PRO A 48 0.02 4.46 -7.98
CA PRO A 48 -1.16 5.31 -7.80
C PRO A 48 -1.84 5.67 -9.12
N ASP A 49 -1.06 5.94 -10.18
CA ASP A 49 -1.57 6.48 -11.44
C ASP A 49 -2.59 5.58 -12.15
N PRO A 50 -2.40 4.25 -12.25
CA PRO A 50 -3.37 3.37 -12.91
C PRO A 50 -4.73 3.35 -12.19
N LEU A 51 -4.74 3.36 -10.85
CA LEU A 51 -6.00 3.45 -10.11
C LEU A 51 -6.63 4.82 -10.29
N LEU A 52 -5.82 5.89 -10.26
CA LEU A 52 -6.30 7.24 -10.46
C LEU A 52 -6.98 7.41 -11.84
N ALA A 53 -6.36 6.87 -12.89
CA ALA A 53 -6.92 6.88 -14.25
C ALA A 53 -8.17 5.99 -14.38
N TRP A 54 -8.23 4.86 -13.65
CA TRP A 54 -9.41 4.02 -13.63
C TRP A 54 -10.61 4.73 -12.97
N LEU A 55 -10.35 5.49 -11.90
CA LEU A 55 -11.37 6.29 -11.22
C LEU A 55 -11.91 7.42 -12.10
N ASP A 56 -11.26 7.82 -13.19
CA ASP A 56 -11.83 8.82 -14.13
C ASP A 56 -13.11 8.33 -14.80
N ASN A 57 -13.34 7.02 -14.84
CA ASN A 57 -14.50 6.40 -15.49
C ASN A 57 -15.32 5.51 -14.56
N ASN A 58 -14.91 5.36 -13.29
CA ASN A 58 -15.54 4.45 -12.34
C ASN A 58 -15.66 5.09 -10.96
N ASP A 59 -16.71 4.76 -10.24
CA ASP A 59 -16.99 5.32 -8.92
C ASP A 59 -16.10 4.67 -7.85
N ALA A 60 -15.46 5.48 -7.01
CA ALA A 60 -14.63 4.97 -5.92
C ALA A 60 -15.42 4.17 -4.87
N SER A 61 -16.75 4.32 -4.83
CA SER A 61 -17.66 3.55 -3.98
C SER A 61 -17.72 2.06 -4.35
N LEU A 62 -17.26 1.68 -5.54
CA LEU A 62 -17.14 0.30 -5.96
C LEU A 62 -16.04 -0.44 -5.18
N ILE A 63 -15.00 0.26 -4.73
CA ILE A 63 -13.86 -0.33 -4.03
C ILE A 63 -14.26 -0.58 -2.57
N THR A 64 -14.38 -1.86 -2.23
CA THR A 64 -14.65 -2.31 -0.86
C THR A 64 -13.38 -2.65 -0.10
N ASP A 65 -12.35 -3.12 -0.80
CA ASP A 65 -11.11 -3.56 -0.19
C ASP A 65 -9.93 -2.92 -0.93
N LEU A 66 -9.19 -2.05 -0.24
CA LEU A 66 -8.02 -1.38 -0.80
C LEU A 66 -6.77 -2.05 -0.24
N PHE A 67 -5.92 -2.59 -1.12
CA PHE A 67 -4.63 -3.15 -0.76
C PHE A 67 -3.52 -2.33 -1.40
N LEU A 68 -2.72 -1.64 -0.57
CA LEU A 68 -1.54 -0.91 -0.99
C LEU A 68 -0.32 -1.83 -0.90
N PHE A 69 0.22 -2.24 -2.05
CA PHE A 69 1.34 -3.16 -2.16
C PHE A 69 2.61 -2.42 -2.58
N LEU A 70 3.41 -2.02 -1.60
CA LEU A 70 4.46 -1.02 -1.76
C LEU A 70 5.80 -1.69 -2.04
N LEU A 71 6.17 -1.74 -3.32
CA LEU A 71 7.39 -2.39 -3.80
C LEU A 71 8.62 -1.47 -3.68
N PRO A 72 9.77 -1.98 -3.19
CA PRO A 72 11.00 -1.21 -2.98
C PRO A 72 11.75 -0.85 -4.27
N PHE A 73 11.72 -1.71 -5.29
CA PHE A 73 12.45 -1.54 -6.57
C PHE A 73 11.67 -0.74 -7.63
N ARG A 74 10.48 -0.24 -7.29
CA ARG A 74 9.73 0.70 -8.13
C ARG A 74 9.67 2.03 -7.39
N PRO A 75 10.64 2.92 -7.60
CA PRO A 75 10.75 4.14 -6.83
C PRO A 75 9.59 5.06 -7.18
N GLN A 76 8.52 4.94 -6.41
CA GLN A 76 7.44 5.90 -6.38
C GLN A 76 7.69 6.81 -5.19
N THR A 77 7.62 8.10 -5.43
CA THR A 77 7.68 9.10 -4.39
C THR A 77 6.35 9.18 -3.67
N ALA A 78 6.36 9.55 -2.39
CA ALA A 78 5.13 9.81 -1.65
C ALA A 78 4.23 10.84 -2.34
N GLN A 79 4.84 11.81 -3.04
CA GLN A 79 4.15 12.84 -3.81
C GLN A 79 3.32 12.26 -4.95
N GLN A 80 3.75 11.16 -5.58
CA GLN A 80 2.96 10.49 -6.61
C GLN A 80 1.67 9.85 -6.06
N TRP A 81 1.66 9.48 -4.77
CA TRP A 81 0.47 8.91 -4.12
C TRP A 81 -0.52 9.96 -3.61
N CYS A 82 -0.05 11.19 -3.37
CA CYS A 82 -0.89 12.27 -2.85
C CYS A 82 -2.18 12.51 -3.66
N PRO A 83 -2.15 12.59 -5.01
CA PRO A 83 -3.39 12.78 -5.80
C PRO A 83 -4.42 11.68 -5.59
N LEU A 84 -3.98 10.41 -5.49
CA LEU A 84 -4.87 9.29 -5.24
C LEU A 84 -5.52 9.40 -3.86
N PHE A 85 -4.74 9.66 -2.81
CA PHE A 85 -5.27 9.83 -1.46
C PHE A 85 -6.19 11.05 -1.34
N ASP A 86 -5.83 12.15 -2.00
CA ASP A 86 -6.67 13.34 -2.08
C ASP A 86 -8.03 13.01 -2.66
N ARG A 87 -8.05 12.29 -3.79
CA ARG A 87 -9.27 11.86 -4.47
C ARG A 87 -10.12 10.96 -3.58
N LEU A 88 -9.56 9.86 -3.09
CA LEU A 88 -10.26 8.89 -2.24
C LEU A 88 -10.73 9.49 -0.90
N SER A 89 -10.07 10.52 -0.38
CA SER A 89 -10.50 11.20 0.85
C SER A 89 -11.72 12.11 0.64
N ARG A 90 -11.91 12.64 -0.58
CA ARG A 90 -12.97 13.59 -0.93
C ARG A 90 -14.22 12.90 -1.46
N GLU A 91 -14.04 11.83 -2.23
CA GLU A 91 -15.13 11.06 -2.82
C GLU A 91 -15.86 10.19 -1.77
N GLU A 92 -17.09 9.81 -2.08
CA GLU A 92 -17.80 8.77 -1.33
C GLU A 92 -17.15 7.42 -1.66
N THR A 93 -16.30 6.95 -0.74
CA THR A 93 -15.70 5.62 -0.81
C THR A 93 -16.51 4.64 0.04
N ASN A 94 -16.40 3.36 -0.29
CA ASN A 94 -17.00 2.27 0.48
C ASN A 94 -15.93 1.34 1.05
N ILE A 95 -14.73 1.86 1.32
CA ILE A 95 -13.58 1.07 1.75
C ILE A 95 -13.88 0.46 3.12
N GLN A 96 -14.17 -0.82 3.12
CA GLN A 96 -14.39 -1.64 4.31
C GLN A 96 -13.05 -2.02 4.93
N THR A 97 -12.13 -2.47 4.08
CA THR A 97 -10.82 -3.00 4.49
C THR A 97 -9.71 -2.20 3.82
N LEU A 98 -8.75 -1.75 4.62
CA LEU A 98 -7.48 -1.22 4.14
C LEU A 98 -6.35 -2.17 4.56
N ARG A 99 -5.57 -2.65 3.59
CA ARG A 99 -4.34 -3.41 3.82
C ARG A 99 -3.16 -2.64 3.28
N ILE A 100 -2.04 -2.64 4.01
CA ILE A 100 -0.81 -1.97 3.58
C ILE A 100 0.33 -2.94 3.81
N TYR A 101 1.00 -3.32 2.72
CA TYR A 101 2.19 -4.15 2.75
C TYR A 101 3.39 -3.30 2.32
N PHE A 102 4.31 -3.10 3.25
CA PHE A 102 5.58 -2.40 3.01
C PHE A 102 6.66 -3.43 2.68
N ASP A 103 6.83 -3.70 1.39
CA ASP A 103 7.85 -4.64 0.96
C ASP A 103 9.26 -4.06 1.14
N ALA A 104 10.25 -4.93 1.25
CA ALA A 104 11.64 -4.53 1.36
C ALA A 104 12.53 -5.43 0.49
N ASP A 105 13.48 -4.80 -0.19
CA ASP A 105 14.44 -5.49 -1.03
C ASP A 105 15.81 -5.35 -0.40
N GLY A 106 16.41 -6.48 -0.08
CA GLY A 106 17.80 -6.58 0.33
C GLY A 106 18.55 -7.37 -0.72
N PRO A 107 19.83 -7.71 -0.50
CA PRO A 107 20.56 -8.61 -1.37
C PRO A 107 20.03 -10.06 -1.22
N TRP A 108 18.85 -10.31 -1.76
CA TRP A 108 18.22 -11.62 -1.75
C TRP A 108 18.79 -12.44 -2.91
N GLY A 109 19.78 -13.29 -2.62
CA GLY A 109 20.04 -14.48 -3.45
C GLY A 109 21.48 -14.81 -3.85
N THR A 110 22.49 -13.98 -3.59
CA THR A 110 23.85 -14.27 -4.08
C THR A 110 24.99 -14.09 -3.08
N LYS A 111 24.76 -13.51 -1.90
CA LYS A 111 25.82 -13.30 -0.90
C LYS A 111 25.40 -13.75 0.50
N PRO A 112 26.33 -14.29 1.32
CA PRO A 112 26.06 -14.60 2.71
C PRO A 112 25.68 -13.36 3.54
N PRO A 113 24.94 -13.52 4.66
CA PRO A 113 24.47 -12.41 5.49
C PRO A 113 25.55 -11.47 6.04
N TRP A 114 26.82 -11.89 6.04
CA TRP A 114 27.97 -11.13 6.53
C TRP A 114 28.76 -10.40 5.43
N ASP A 115 28.32 -10.51 4.17
CA ASP A 115 28.98 -9.95 2.98
C ASP A 115 28.06 -8.92 2.27
N ILE A 116 27.16 -8.32 3.05
CA ILE A 116 26.15 -7.36 2.59
C ILE A 116 26.71 -5.95 2.79
N GLU A 117 27.37 -5.43 1.75
CA GLU A 117 27.64 -3.98 1.62
C GLU A 117 26.41 -3.23 1.07
N ASP A 118 25.42 -3.96 0.52
CA ASP A 118 24.21 -3.37 -0.08
C ASP A 118 23.16 -3.05 0.99
N PRO A 119 22.79 -1.76 1.17
CA PRO A 119 21.76 -1.40 2.13
C PRO A 119 20.41 -1.98 1.72
N MET A 120 19.65 -2.49 2.70
CA MET A 120 18.27 -2.92 2.48
C MET A 120 17.41 -1.70 2.09
N HIS A 121 16.70 -1.81 0.98
CA HIS A 121 15.76 -0.82 0.47
C HIS A 121 14.38 -1.10 1.07
N TYR A 122 14.00 -0.27 2.04
CA TYR A 122 12.74 -0.41 2.79
C TYR A 122 11.54 0.35 2.18
N GLY A 123 11.63 0.70 0.89
CA GLY A 123 10.58 1.38 0.14
C GLY A 123 9.94 2.57 0.88
N MET A 124 8.60 2.61 0.89
CA MET A 124 7.80 3.67 1.49
C MET A 124 7.63 3.58 3.02
N GLY A 125 8.24 2.60 3.69
CA GLY A 125 8.06 2.36 5.12
C GLY A 125 8.48 3.52 6.03
N GLN A 126 9.32 4.42 5.53
CA GLN A 126 9.80 5.61 6.25
C GLN A 126 9.06 6.90 5.85
N SER A 127 8.15 6.88 4.88
CA SER A 127 7.57 8.12 4.36
C SER A 127 6.46 8.63 5.27
N VAL A 128 6.75 9.77 5.91
CA VAL A 128 5.80 10.54 6.70
C VAL A 128 4.72 11.13 5.78
N VAL A 129 5.09 11.61 4.59
CA VAL A 129 4.13 12.18 3.64
C VAL A 129 3.12 11.11 3.22
N PHE A 130 3.59 9.91 2.89
CA PHE A 130 2.73 8.80 2.50
C PHE A 130 1.76 8.41 3.61
N ILE A 131 2.26 8.14 4.83
CA ILE A 131 1.40 7.67 5.93
C ILE A 131 0.36 8.74 6.34
N ARG A 132 0.72 10.03 6.23
CA ARG A 132 -0.23 11.13 6.42
C ARG A 132 -1.30 11.18 5.35
N GLY A 133 -0.99 10.80 4.12
CA GLY A 133 -1.96 10.64 3.03
C GLY A 133 -2.92 9.49 3.33
N VAL A 134 -2.39 8.31 3.67
CA VAL A 134 -3.18 7.13 4.07
C VAL A 134 -4.14 7.44 5.21
N ALA A 135 -3.68 8.18 6.22
CA ALA A 135 -4.47 8.57 7.39
C ALA A 135 -5.71 9.42 7.08
N ARG A 136 -5.88 9.90 5.84
CA ARG A 136 -7.04 10.67 5.40
C ARG A 136 -8.15 9.81 4.79
N LEU A 137 -7.88 8.52 4.57
CA LEU A 137 -8.85 7.60 4.00
C LEU A 137 -9.94 7.27 5.02
N LYS A 138 -11.19 7.16 4.54
CA LYS A 138 -12.33 6.71 5.34
C LYS A 138 -12.43 5.19 5.22
N VAL A 139 -12.09 4.49 6.29
CA VAL A 139 -12.11 3.01 6.36
C VAL A 139 -13.13 2.57 7.39
N HIS A 140 -13.97 1.59 7.06
CA HIS A 140 -15.15 1.28 7.87
C HIS A 140 -15.03 0.09 8.81
N LYS A 141 -14.21 -0.93 8.50
CA LYS A 141 -14.20 -2.19 9.28
C LYS A 141 -12.83 -2.59 9.80
N SER A 142 -11.81 -2.60 8.95
CA SER A 142 -10.51 -3.14 9.34
C SER A 142 -9.34 -2.45 8.64
N LEU A 143 -8.25 -2.35 9.38
CA LEU A 143 -6.96 -1.84 8.94
C LEU A 143 -5.89 -2.89 9.26
N GLU A 144 -5.16 -3.35 8.25
CA GLU A 144 -4.04 -4.28 8.41
C GLU A 144 -2.73 -3.63 7.92
N ILE A 145 -1.65 -3.85 8.67
CA ILE A 145 -0.31 -3.37 8.34
C ILE A 145 0.65 -4.56 8.39
N GLU A 146 1.49 -4.68 7.38
CA GLU A 146 2.46 -5.75 7.23
C GLU A 146 3.75 -5.21 6.59
N GLY A 147 4.86 -5.90 6.82
CA GLY A 147 6.14 -5.58 6.20
C GLY A 147 7.02 -4.64 7.03
N PHE A 148 7.85 -3.85 6.35
CA PHE A 148 8.84 -2.96 6.94
C PHE A 148 8.30 -1.52 7.04
N TYR A 149 7.71 -1.18 8.18
CA TYR A 149 7.11 0.14 8.44
C TYR A 149 7.69 0.79 9.70
N ALA A 150 7.75 2.12 9.71
CA ALA A 150 8.30 2.86 10.83
C ALA A 150 7.46 2.70 12.10
N VAL A 151 8.14 2.70 13.26
CA VAL A 151 7.56 2.31 14.56
C VAL A 151 6.26 3.04 14.93
N HIS A 152 6.11 4.29 14.49
CA HIS A 152 4.98 5.14 14.83
C HIS A 152 3.74 4.93 13.94
N TRP A 153 3.84 4.16 12.85
CA TRP A 153 2.77 4.10 11.83
C TRP A 153 1.48 3.49 12.36
N PRO A 154 1.51 2.35 13.09
CA PRO A 154 0.29 1.77 13.63
C PRO A 154 -0.45 2.73 14.59
N ALA A 155 0.26 3.31 15.56
CA ALA A 155 -0.35 4.23 16.52
C ALA A 155 -0.90 5.50 15.85
N TYR A 156 -0.18 6.04 14.86
CA TYR A 156 -0.65 7.20 14.11
C TYR A 156 -1.92 6.90 13.30
N LEU A 157 -1.96 5.75 12.62
CA LEU A 157 -3.14 5.35 11.87
C LEU A 157 -4.34 5.02 12.77
N GLU A 158 -4.09 4.41 13.94
CA GLU A 158 -5.14 4.17 14.95
C GLU A 158 -5.83 5.47 15.35
N GLU A 159 -5.06 6.50 15.70
CA GLU A 159 -5.60 7.81 16.08
C GLU A 159 -6.38 8.47 14.94
N ARG A 160 -5.85 8.43 13.71
CA ARG A 160 -6.37 9.20 12.59
C ARG A 160 -7.57 8.55 11.89
N ILE A 161 -7.56 7.22 11.78
CA ILE A 161 -8.62 6.46 11.13
C ILE A 161 -9.66 6.02 12.17
N GLY A 162 -9.29 5.90 13.45
CA GLY A 162 -10.18 5.42 14.51
C GLY A 162 -10.36 3.91 14.53
N LEU A 163 -9.47 3.17 13.85
CA LEU A 163 -9.45 1.71 13.80
C LEU A 163 -8.10 1.21 14.30
N LYS A 164 -8.12 0.29 15.28
CA LYS A 164 -6.90 -0.37 15.75
C LYS A 164 -6.30 -1.24 14.64
N PRO A 165 -5.07 -0.95 14.16
CA PRO A 165 -4.44 -1.77 13.13
C PRO A 165 -4.17 -3.19 13.62
N VAL A 166 -4.42 -4.17 12.75
CA VAL A 166 -3.90 -5.52 12.92
C VAL A 166 -2.52 -5.58 12.27
N VAL A 167 -1.49 -5.68 13.09
CA VAL A 167 -0.11 -5.87 12.63
C VAL A 167 0.11 -7.35 12.33
N LYS A 168 0.48 -7.68 11.08
CA LYS A 168 0.90 -9.04 10.72
C LYS A 168 2.36 -9.20 11.07
N GLU A 169 2.63 -10.01 12.09
CA GLU A 169 3.99 -10.26 12.57
C GLU A 169 4.69 -11.34 11.75
N TYR A 170 5.98 -11.14 11.52
CA TYR A 170 6.85 -12.22 11.07
C TYR A 170 7.02 -13.28 12.17
N ALA A 171 7.26 -14.53 11.77
CA ALA A 171 7.50 -15.62 12.71
C ALA A 171 8.57 -15.25 13.75
N TYR A 172 8.29 -15.53 15.03
CA TYR A 172 9.20 -15.20 16.12
C TYR A 172 10.59 -15.81 15.89
N GLY A 173 11.64 -14.99 16.08
CA GLY A 173 13.02 -15.41 15.86
C GLY A 173 13.46 -15.52 14.40
N SER A 174 12.57 -15.27 13.43
CA SER A 174 12.93 -15.18 12.01
C SER A 174 13.88 -14.02 11.74
N TYR A 175 14.61 -14.10 10.62
CA TYR A 175 15.43 -13.01 10.13
C TYR A 175 14.61 -11.73 9.94
N ASN A 176 13.45 -11.82 9.28
CA ASN A 176 12.57 -10.67 9.04
C ASN A 176 12.06 -10.04 10.34
N ALA A 177 11.76 -10.85 11.37
CA ALA A 177 11.37 -10.31 12.67
C ALA A 177 12.50 -9.53 13.37
N ARG A 178 13.77 -9.93 13.19
CA ARG A 178 14.93 -9.15 13.69
C ARG A 178 15.12 -7.88 12.86
N ALA A 179 15.16 -8.02 11.54
CA ALA A 179 15.36 -6.90 10.63
C ALA A 179 14.28 -5.82 10.77
N LEU A 180 13.02 -6.19 10.98
CA LEU A 180 11.95 -5.24 11.26
C LEU A 180 12.19 -4.45 12.55
N ARG A 181 12.67 -5.10 13.62
CA ARG A 181 12.99 -4.41 14.88
C ARG A 181 14.12 -3.43 14.71
N ASP A 182 15.22 -3.86 14.09
CA ASP A 182 16.38 -2.99 13.84
C ASP A 182 15.97 -1.78 12.98
N TYR A 183 15.16 -2.02 11.95
CA TYR A 183 14.57 -0.96 11.13
C TYR A 183 13.65 -0.01 11.92
N GLN A 184 12.84 -0.54 12.84
CA GLN A 184 11.96 0.26 13.68
C GLN A 184 12.74 1.13 14.68
N ASP A 185 13.84 0.62 15.24
CA ASP A 185 14.74 1.39 16.10
C ASP A 185 15.36 2.59 15.36
N GLU A 186 15.71 2.42 14.08
CA GLU A 186 16.23 3.50 13.25
C GLU A 186 15.19 4.56 12.86
N THR A 187 13.90 4.23 12.97
CA THR A 187 12.79 5.08 12.56
C THR A 187 12.05 5.75 13.73
N VAL A 188 12.52 5.58 14.98
CA VAL A 188 11.95 6.23 16.18
C VAL A 188 11.83 7.75 16.05
N ARG A 189 12.74 8.39 15.30
CA ARG A 189 12.72 9.83 15.06
C ARG A 189 11.63 10.30 14.08
N LEU A 190 11.02 9.38 13.31
CA LEU A 190 10.02 9.71 12.31
C LEU A 190 8.66 9.88 12.98
N ASN A 191 8.28 11.11 13.26
CA ASN A 191 7.07 11.45 13.98
C ASN A 191 6.02 12.06 13.03
N PRO A 192 4.99 11.29 12.62
CA PRO A 192 3.99 11.77 11.66
C PRO A 192 3.00 12.79 12.24
N TRP A 193 2.97 12.99 13.56
CA TRP A 193 2.15 14.03 14.20
C TRP A 193 2.75 15.42 14.01
N THR A 194 4.08 15.54 14.04
CA THR A 194 4.79 16.82 13.99
C THR A 194 5.49 17.07 12.66
N GLN A 195 5.94 16.02 11.97
CA GLN A 195 6.58 16.14 10.67
C GLN A 195 5.56 16.12 9.53
N THR A 196 5.77 16.97 8.53
CA THR A 196 4.91 17.10 7.34
C THR A 196 5.64 16.82 6.03
N LYS A 197 6.94 16.55 6.11
CA LYS A 197 7.83 16.29 4.99
C LYS A 197 8.74 15.13 5.33
N ASP A 198 9.17 14.42 4.30
CA ASP A 198 10.15 13.36 4.44
C ASP A 198 11.54 13.97 4.63
N THR A 199 12.30 13.44 5.59
CA THR A 199 13.64 13.96 5.94
C THR A 199 14.75 13.40 5.06
N ARG A 200 14.46 12.40 4.22
CA ARG A 200 15.36 11.84 3.21
C ARG A 200 14.63 11.82 1.86
N PRO A 201 15.26 12.24 0.76
CA PRO A 201 14.75 11.93 -0.57
C PRO A 201 14.72 10.41 -0.72
N PHE A 202 13.59 9.85 -1.13
CA PHE A 202 13.42 8.40 -1.34
C PHE A 202 14.17 7.86 -2.58
N LEU A 203 15.19 8.59 -3.05
CA LEU A 203 15.76 8.40 -4.39
C LEU A 203 17.25 8.72 -4.56
N ASP A 204 18.04 8.96 -3.51
CA ASP A 204 19.49 9.22 -3.67
C ASP A 204 20.36 7.96 -3.60
N LEU A 205 19.82 6.80 -3.96
CA LEU A 205 20.62 5.61 -4.28
C LEU A 205 20.27 5.24 -5.70
N ASP A 206 21.01 5.81 -6.65
CA ASP A 206 21.13 5.24 -7.98
C ASP A 206 21.84 3.88 -7.81
N PRO A 207 21.18 2.75 -8.06
CA PRO A 207 21.83 1.44 -7.96
C PRO A 207 22.91 1.23 -9.04
N TRP A 208 23.15 2.24 -9.90
CA TRP A 208 24.12 2.22 -11.00
C TRP A 208 25.11 3.40 -11.01
N SER A 209 25.20 4.19 -9.93
CA SER A 209 26.22 5.24 -9.78
C SER A 209 27.49 4.79 -9.08
#